data_AF-G6FW38-F1
#
_entry.id   AF-G6FW38-F1
#
_cell.length_a   1.000
_cell.length_b   1.000
_cell.length_c   1.000
_cell.angle_alpha   90.00
_cell.angle_beta   90.00
_cell.angle_gamma   90.00
#
_symmetry.space_group_name_H-M   'P 1'
#
loop_
_entity.id
_entity.type
_entity.pdbx_description
1 polymer ?
#
loop_
_entity_poly.entity_id
_entity_poly.type
_entity_poly.pdbx_seq_one_letter_code
_entity_poly.pdbx_strand_id
1 'polypeptide(L)'
;MENQKTKRIRGVILTAIGLKRLQAAIELAEVQENNGERFTQEELSERMKVSTKTISRLWSLTTGLDQRTLKFCFSAFNLELRKEDYTCSDKSGEFYRSLDYDHQEEVNIYSSQHHVVEIERRQIQNSTKDCSSYQSLANVLKYPSGPVPLDSIYYIPRPPIEELAYREITQPGCVIRIKAPKEMGKTSLMFRILARSKALGYRIVSLDFNQVDVAILSNLDRFLRWLCKSVSVQLKLEPKLDEYWDQETGSKVSCSLYFKNYLMESVDTPVVLALNELNRVFEYSELAQEFIPLLRSWHEEAQQEETWQKLRLVMTYSTEFYIPLNLCQSLCNVGLPLQLPEFTHSQIEELAKRHGLNWQQSKETEQLMAMVGGHPALVRIALYHLCRQEISLSQLLQQAATEAGIYRTHLRRLLVMLQENPNLLEAFAALVSSEPSIYLEPMIAHQLESMGLVKFQMDGISISRELYRIYFSKHLSNSRLRVIYSSNSRYKTFTSSSI
;
A
#
# COMPACT_ATOMS: atom_id res chain seq x y z
N MET A 1 34.67 -50.48 -18.06
CA MET A 1 34.45 -49.22 -18.78
C MET A 1 32.96 -48.95 -18.79
N GLU A 2 32.46 -48.11 -17.89
CA GLU A 2 31.12 -47.53 -18.00
C GLU A 2 31.19 -46.05 -17.62
N ASN A 3 30.78 -45.22 -18.59
CA ASN A 3 30.85 -43.76 -18.58
C ASN A 3 29.83 -43.18 -17.58
N GLN A 4 30.31 -42.62 -16.46
CA GLN A 4 29.50 -41.75 -15.61
C GLN A 4 29.24 -40.41 -16.32
N LYS A 5 28.06 -40.26 -16.91
CA LYS A 5 27.55 -38.96 -17.37
C LYS A 5 27.22 -38.08 -16.15
N THR A 6 28.01 -37.04 -15.94
CA THR A 6 27.80 -35.98 -14.94
C THR A 6 26.47 -35.24 -15.17
N LYS A 7 25.54 -35.33 -14.21
CA LYS A 7 24.28 -34.58 -14.17
C LYS A 7 24.56 -33.07 -13.98
N ARG A 8 24.17 -32.23 -14.95
CA ARG A 8 24.34 -30.76 -14.93
C ARG A 8 23.26 -30.07 -14.09
N ILE A 9 23.67 -29.37 -13.04
CA ILE A 9 22.87 -28.43 -12.23
C ILE A 9 22.63 -27.16 -13.06
N ARG A 10 21.39 -26.66 -13.20
CA ARG A 10 21.06 -25.50 -14.05
C ARG A 10 19.99 -24.58 -13.46
N GLY A 11 20.44 -23.54 -12.78
CA GLY A 11 19.66 -22.34 -12.45
C GLY A 11 20.33 -21.50 -11.35
N VAL A 12 20.68 -20.25 -11.65
CA VAL A 12 21.14 -19.21 -10.72
C VAL A 12 20.18 -18.02 -10.77
N ILE A 13 19.90 -17.43 -9.62
CA ILE A 13 19.00 -16.26 -9.50
C ILE A 13 19.84 -15.08 -8.98
N LEU A 14 19.55 -13.87 -9.45
CA LEU A 14 20.19 -12.66 -8.93
C LEU A 14 19.85 -12.49 -7.44
N THR A 15 20.87 -12.22 -6.63
CA THR A 15 20.65 -11.73 -5.26
C THR A 15 20.15 -10.29 -5.31
N ALA A 16 19.60 -9.77 -4.21
CA ALA A 16 19.26 -8.36 -4.11
C ALA A 16 20.48 -7.44 -4.36
N ILE A 17 21.69 -7.88 -3.99
CA ILE A 17 22.95 -7.17 -4.23
C ILE A 17 23.26 -7.13 -5.74
N GLY A 18 23.22 -8.28 -6.40
CA GLY A 18 23.48 -8.38 -7.84
C GLY A 18 22.47 -7.61 -8.67
N LEU A 19 21.18 -7.70 -8.31
CA LEU A 19 20.12 -6.95 -8.95
C LEU A 19 20.34 -5.43 -8.82
N LYS A 20 20.63 -4.95 -7.62
CA LYS A 20 20.89 -3.53 -7.35
C LYS A 20 22.10 -3.02 -8.13
N ARG A 21 23.19 -3.81 -8.19
CA ARG A 21 24.39 -3.45 -8.96
C ARG A 21 24.10 -3.34 -10.45
N LEU A 22 23.35 -4.30 -11.00
CA LEU A 22 23.00 -4.28 -12.41
C LEU A 22 22.05 -3.12 -12.75
N GLN A 23 21.04 -2.86 -11.91
CA GLN A 23 20.11 -1.73 -12.09
C GLN A 23 20.83 -0.39 -12.04
N ALA A 24 21.72 -0.17 -11.06
CA ALA A 24 22.49 1.06 -10.96
C ALA A 24 23.37 1.29 -12.21
N ALA A 25 23.94 0.22 -12.78
CA ALA A 25 24.75 0.34 -13.99
C ALA A 25 23.90 0.58 -15.25
N ILE A 26 22.68 0.04 -15.32
CA ILE A 26 21.71 0.36 -16.38
C ILE A 26 21.31 1.82 -16.30
N GLU A 27 20.91 2.30 -15.12
CA GLU A 27 20.52 3.70 -14.91
C GLU A 27 21.65 4.67 -15.26
N LEU A 28 22.90 4.34 -14.92
CA LEU A 28 24.07 5.13 -15.33
C LEU A 28 24.25 5.17 -16.85
N ALA A 29 24.04 4.04 -17.54
CA ALA A 29 24.10 3.99 -18.99
C ALA A 29 22.93 4.74 -19.66
N GLU A 30 21.72 4.71 -19.09
CA GLU A 30 20.56 5.50 -19.56
C GLU A 30 20.86 7.01 -19.52
N VAL A 31 21.51 7.48 -18.44
CA VAL A 31 21.91 8.88 -18.30
C VAL A 31 23.03 9.26 -19.27
N GLN A 32 24.02 8.39 -19.45
CA GLN A 32 25.20 8.70 -20.27
C GLN A 32 24.95 8.56 -21.78
N GLU A 33 24.07 7.62 -22.16
CA GLU A 33 23.95 7.18 -23.56
C GLU A 33 22.55 7.41 -24.13
N ASN A 34 21.52 7.55 -23.28
CA ASN A 34 20.12 7.68 -23.71
C ASN A 34 19.44 8.97 -23.22
N ASN A 35 20.21 10.02 -22.95
CA ASN A 35 19.72 11.32 -22.44
C ASN A 35 18.83 11.23 -21.19
N GLY A 36 19.00 10.17 -20.38
CA GLY A 36 18.20 9.90 -19.19
C GLY A 36 16.84 9.23 -19.46
N GLU A 37 16.55 8.85 -20.70
CA GLU A 37 15.40 8.00 -21.02
C GLU A 37 15.69 6.53 -20.68
N ARG A 38 14.68 5.83 -20.18
CA ARG A 38 14.81 4.41 -19.84
C ARG A 38 15.03 3.56 -21.08
N PHE A 39 15.92 2.59 -21.00
CA PHE A 39 16.05 1.63 -22.09
C PHE A 39 14.78 0.80 -22.22
N THR A 40 14.33 0.64 -23.46
CA THR A 40 13.26 -0.31 -23.78
C THR A 40 13.72 -1.75 -23.52
N GLN A 41 12.77 -2.67 -23.41
CA GLN A 41 13.09 -4.07 -23.19
C GLN A 41 13.85 -4.67 -24.39
N GLU A 42 13.59 -4.15 -25.58
CA GLU A 42 14.26 -4.44 -26.84
C GLU A 42 15.72 -3.92 -26.84
N GLU A 43 15.95 -2.68 -26.41
CA GLU A 43 17.30 -2.10 -26.29
C GLU A 43 18.17 -2.86 -25.28
N LEU A 44 17.60 -3.21 -24.12
CA LEU A 44 18.30 -4.05 -23.15
C LEU A 44 18.57 -5.45 -23.70
N SER A 45 17.67 -6.01 -24.50
CA SER A 45 17.82 -7.33 -25.14
C SER A 45 19.00 -7.34 -26.11
N GLU A 46 19.10 -6.31 -26.94
CA GLU A 46 20.19 -6.14 -27.90
C GLU A 46 21.53 -5.94 -27.20
N ARG A 47 21.58 -5.04 -26.21
CA ARG A 47 22.80 -4.70 -25.47
C ARG A 47 23.32 -5.87 -24.63
N MET A 48 22.44 -6.55 -23.91
CA MET A 48 22.82 -7.70 -23.08
C MET A 48 23.01 -9.00 -23.88
N LYS A 49 22.67 -8.99 -25.18
CA LYS A 49 22.70 -10.18 -26.07
C LYS A 49 21.89 -11.35 -25.54
N VAL A 50 20.74 -11.06 -24.94
CA VAL A 50 19.81 -12.07 -24.37
C VAL A 50 18.39 -11.79 -24.85
N SER A 51 17.52 -12.79 -24.87
CA SER A 51 16.13 -12.58 -25.33
C SER A 51 15.34 -11.66 -24.39
N THR A 52 14.36 -10.92 -24.91
CA THR A 52 13.42 -10.12 -24.10
C THR A 52 12.74 -10.95 -23.01
N LYS A 53 12.41 -12.22 -23.30
CA LYS A 53 11.88 -13.18 -22.30
C LYS A 53 12.86 -13.45 -21.16
N THR A 54 14.16 -13.47 -21.45
CA THR A 54 15.22 -13.65 -20.45
C THR A 54 15.35 -12.41 -19.56
N ILE A 55 15.17 -11.21 -20.12
CA ILE A 55 15.16 -9.95 -19.36
C ILE A 55 13.97 -9.90 -18.42
N SER A 56 12.75 -10.26 -18.86
CA SER A 56 11.61 -10.35 -17.95
C SER A 56 11.86 -11.33 -16.79
N ARG A 57 12.57 -12.44 -17.04
CA ARG A 57 12.94 -13.43 -16.01
C ARG A 57 14.02 -12.92 -15.07
N LEU A 58 14.97 -12.14 -15.58
CA LEU A 58 16.01 -11.47 -14.80
C LEU A 58 15.38 -10.57 -13.73
N TRP A 59 14.33 -9.82 -14.10
CA TRP A 59 13.59 -8.92 -13.21
C TRP A 59 12.59 -9.63 -12.30
N SER A 60 12.04 -10.77 -12.72
CA SER A 60 11.01 -11.46 -11.95
C SER A 60 11.56 -12.28 -10.76
N LEU A 61 12.87 -12.55 -10.72
CA LEU A 61 13.57 -13.34 -9.67
C LEU A 61 12.96 -14.72 -9.36
N THR A 62 12.04 -15.22 -10.18
CA THR A 62 11.20 -16.40 -9.90
C THR A 62 11.66 -17.66 -10.62
N THR A 63 12.60 -17.56 -11.56
CA THR A 63 13.13 -18.70 -12.32
C THR A 63 14.64 -18.58 -12.51
N GLY A 64 15.37 -19.67 -12.25
CA GLY A 64 16.82 -19.71 -12.38
C GLY A 64 17.29 -19.49 -13.81
N LEU A 65 18.17 -18.52 -14.02
CA LEU A 65 18.90 -18.27 -15.27
C LEU A 65 20.22 -19.05 -15.26
N ASP A 66 20.90 -19.21 -16.39
CA ASP A 66 22.25 -19.77 -16.37
C ASP A 66 23.31 -18.70 -16.06
N GLN A 67 24.38 -19.09 -15.37
CA GLN A 67 25.44 -18.17 -14.94
C GLN A 67 26.11 -17.45 -16.11
N ARG A 68 26.16 -18.08 -17.29
CA ARG A 68 26.71 -17.44 -18.50
C ARG A 68 25.85 -16.26 -18.93
N THR A 69 24.53 -16.38 -18.87
CA THR A 69 23.60 -15.27 -19.14
C THR A 69 23.79 -14.12 -18.16
N LEU A 70 23.90 -14.39 -16.85
CA LEU A 70 24.20 -13.33 -15.88
C LEU A 70 25.52 -12.62 -16.18
N LYS A 71 26.54 -13.38 -16.61
CA LYS A 71 27.83 -12.79 -17.00
C LYS A 71 27.69 -11.87 -18.20
N PHE A 72 26.88 -12.25 -19.20
CA PHE A 72 26.58 -11.37 -20.34
C PHE A 72 25.86 -10.09 -19.90
N CYS A 73 24.82 -10.21 -19.09
CA CYS A 73 24.08 -9.05 -18.57
C CYS A 73 24.99 -8.08 -17.82
N PHE A 74 25.87 -8.56 -16.95
CA PHE A 74 26.79 -7.71 -16.20
C PHE A 74 27.87 -7.09 -17.09
N SER A 75 28.45 -7.88 -17.99
CA SER A 75 29.49 -7.39 -18.90
C SER A 75 28.98 -6.31 -19.87
N ALA A 76 27.70 -6.33 -20.21
CA ALA A 76 27.06 -5.35 -21.08
C ALA A 76 27.04 -3.92 -20.48
N PHE A 77 27.27 -3.81 -19.18
CA PHE A 77 27.37 -2.55 -18.45
C PHE A 77 28.71 -2.41 -17.72
N ASN A 78 29.77 -3.03 -18.25
CA ASN A 78 31.13 -2.98 -17.71
C ASN A 78 31.24 -3.46 -16.23
N LEU A 79 30.36 -4.36 -15.81
CA LEU A 79 30.40 -4.98 -14.50
C LEU A 79 31.00 -6.39 -14.57
N GLU A 80 31.80 -6.74 -13.57
CA GLU A 80 32.18 -8.12 -13.31
C GLU A 80 31.15 -8.80 -12.41
N LEU A 81 30.68 -9.98 -12.83
CA LEU A 81 29.79 -10.84 -12.06
C LEU A 81 30.57 -11.48 -10.90
N ARG A 82 30.19 -11.14 -9.67
CA ARG A 82 30.76 -11.66 -8.42
C ARG A 82 29.91 -12.79 -7.87
N LYS A 83 30.49 -13.63 -7.01
CA LYS A 83 29.75 -14.73 -6.34
C LYS A 83 28.61 -14.24 -5.45
N GLU A 84 28.69 -13.00 -4.96
CA GLU A 84 27.65 -12.37 -4.14
C GLU A 84 26.43 -11.91 -4.98
N ASP A 85 26.58 -11.81 -6.30
CA ASP A 85 25.54 -11.30 -7.19
C ASP A 85 24.47 -12.37 -7.52
N TYR A 86 24.73 -13.65 -7.26
CA TYR A 86 23.80 -14.73 -7.61
C TYR A 86 23.83 -15.90 -6.62
N THR A 87 22.70 -16.60 -6.50
CA THR A 87 22.56 -17.83 -5.71
C THR A 87 22.12 -18.99 -6.58
N CYS A 88 22.59 -20.21 -6.27
CA CYS A 88 22.17 -21.42 -6.98
C CYS A 88 20.80 -21.89 -6.49
N SER A 89 19.92 -22.26 -7.42
CA SER A 89 18.64 -22.89 -7.12
C SER A 89 18.79 -24.40 -7.37
N ASP A 90 18.75 -25.22 -6.30
CA ASP A 90 18.69 -26.68 -6.42
C ASP A 90 17.26 -27.20 -6.25
N LYS A 91 16.91 -28.21 -7.06
CA LYS A 91 15.65 -28.94 -6.97
C LYS A 91 15.76 -30.08 -5.95
N SER A 92 15.74 -29.72 -4.67
CA SER A 92 15.31 -30.55 -3.54
C SER A 92 15.39 -29.66 -2.31
N GLY A 93 14.26 -29.31 -1.72
CA GLY A 93 14.16 -28.36 -0.62
C GLY A 93 14.72 -28.88 0.72
N GLU A 94 16.00 -29.24 0.79
CA GLU A 94 16.68 -29.63 2.02
C GLU A 94 18.10 -29.04 2.08
N PHE A 95 18.37 -28.27 3.13
CA PHE A 95 19.72 -27.81 3.48
C PHE A 95 20.39 -28.87 4.37
N TYR A 96 21.46 -29.52 3.90
CA TYR A 96 22.32 -30.30 4.79
C TYR A 96 23.23 -29.36 5.60
N ARG A 97 23.06 -29.35 6.92
CA ARG A 97 24.14 -29.06 7.88
C ARG A 97 25.04 -30.29 7.92
N SER A 98 26.33 -30.11 7.66
CA SER A 98 27.34 -31.00 8.24
C SER A 98 27.96 -30.27 9.43
N LEU A 99 27.77 -30.82 10.62
CA LEU A 99 28.72 -30.86 11.74
C LEU A 99 28.03 -31.65 12.86
N ASP A 100 28.58 -32.85 13.10
CA ASP A 100 28.13 -33.86 14.05
C ASP A 100 28.19 -33.38 15.51
N TYR A 101 27.22 -33.78 16.35
CA TYR A 101 27.41 -34.44 17.66
C TYR A 101 26.07 -34.88 18.25
N ASP A 102 26.15 -35.94 19.05
CA ASP A 102 25.14 -36.97 19.32
C ASP A 102 24.12 -36.68 20.45
N HIS A 103 22.99 -37.38 20.33
CA HIS A 103 21.97 -37.82 21.32
C HIS A 103 20.91 -36.89 21.98
N GLN A 104 19.66 -37.15 21.56
CA GLN A 104 18.43 -37.50 22.31
C GLN A 104 17.75 -36.46 23.24
N GLU A 105 16.65 -35.84 22.80
CA GLU A 105 15.24 -36.16 23.18
C GLU A 105 14.21 -35.13 22.65
N GLU A 106 13.03 -35.67 22.29
CA GLU A 106 11.70 -35.09 22.03
C GLU A 106 11.47 -33.98 20.96
N VAL A 107 10.60 -34.36 20.00
CA VAL A 107 10.20 -33.59 18.81
C VAL A 107 9.14 -32.54 19.18
N ASN A 108 9.47 -31.26 18.98
CA ASN A 108 8.51 -30.15 19.01
C ASN A 108 8.56 -29.38 17.68
N ILE A 109 7.48 -29.46 16.89
CA ILE A 109 7.34 -28.91 15.53
C ILE A 109 6.95 -27.43 15.64
N TYR A 110 7.87 -26.54 15.99
CA TYR A 110 7.59 -25.09 16.05
C TYR A 110 8.72 -24.12 15.67
N SER A 111 9.89 -24.57 15.20
CA SER A 111 11.06 -23.65 15.05
C SER A 111 11.59 -23.41 13.63
N SER A 112 11.03 -24.00 12.57
CA SER A 112 11.65 -23.93 11.23
C SER A 112 11.20 -22.78 10.32
N GLN A 113 10.55 -21.74 10.84
CA GLN A 113 10.18 -20.53 10.05
C GLN A 113 11.01 -19.28 10.36
N HIS A 114 11.95 -19.35 11.31
CA HIS A 114 12.72 -18.19 11.76
C HIS A 114 14.09 -17.97 11.07
N HIS A 115 14.57 -18.89 10.23
CA HIS A 115 15.97 -18.86 9.78
C HIS A 115 16.29 -18.06 8.50
N VAL A 116 15.31 -17.69 7.67
CA VAL A 116 15.59 -16.90 6.45
C VAL A 116 15.75 -15.40 6.76
N VAL A 117 15.11 -14.91 7.82
CA VAL A 117 15.10 -13.47 8.19
C VAL A 117 16.29 -13.09 9.08
N GLU A 118 16.93 -14.05 9.75
CA GLU A 118 18.06 -13.77 10.66
C GLU A 118 19.44 -13.76 9.99
N ILE A 119 19.64 -14.49 8.89
CA ILE A 119 20.91 -14.47 8.15
C ILE A 119 21.09 -13.12 7.43
N GLU A 120 19.99 -12.50 6.97
CA GLU A 120 19.97 -11.14 6.41
C GLU A 120 20.34 -10.06 7.44
N ARG A 121 20.11 -10.27 8.74
CA ARG A 121 20.43 -9.27 9.79
C ARG A 121 21.93 -9.15 10.08
N ARG A 122 22.72 -10.23 9.94
CA ARG A 122 24.14 -10.23 10.34
C ARG A 122 25.09 -9.72 9.26
N GLN A 123 24.75 -9.81 7.97
CA GLN A 123 25.64 -9.37 6.89
C GLN A 123 25.51 -7.88 6.54
N ILE A 124 24.40 -7.24 6.91
CA ILE A 124 24.14 -5.81 6.69
C ILE A 124 24.97 -4.91 7.64
N GLN A 125 25.54 -5.44 8.73
CA GLN A 125 26.37 -4.69 9.67
C GLN A 125 27.81 -4.45 9.17
N ASN A 126 28.30 -5.18 8.16
CA ASN A 126 29.72 -5.14 7.76
C ASN A 126 30.04 -4.31 6.51
N SER A 127 29.07 -3.57 5.96
CA SER A 127 29.23 -2.76 4.74
C SER A 127 28.99 -1.26 5.01
N THR A 128 29.61 -0.72 6.05
CA THR A 128 29.66 0.72 6.32
C THR A 128 31.04 1.25 5.98
N LYS A 129 31.25 1.55 4.69
CA LYS A 129 32.31 2.43 4.17
C LYS A 129 32.00 2.69 2.70
N ASP A 130 31.18 3.70 2.43
CA ASP A 130 31.34 4.64 1.29
C ASP A 130 30.13 5.59 1.21
N CYS A 131 30.33 6.77 1.79
CA CYS A 131 29.37 7.87 1.92
C CYS A 131 29.07 8.58 0.58
N SER A 132 29.89 8.35 -0.46
CA SER A 132 29.81 9.07 -1.74
C SER A 132 28.69 8.60 -2.69
N SER A 133 28.19 7.37 -2.53
CA SER A 133 27.15 6.81 -3.42
C SER A 133 25.74 7.36 -3.15
N TYR A 134 25.48 7.86 -1.93
CA TYR A 134 24.14 8.28 -1.48
C TYR A 134 23.75 9.70 -1.88
N GLN A 135 24.72 10.59 -2.15
CA GLN A 135 24.44 11.95 -2.63
C GLN A 135 23.85 11.98 -4.04
N SER A 136 24.12 10.97 -4.89
CA SER A 136 23.52 10.90 -6.23
C SER A 136 22.03 10.51 -6.21
N LEU A 137 21.58 9.76 -5.19
CA LEU A 137 20.19 9.32 -5.06
C LEU A 137 19.23 10.45 -4.66
N ALA A 138 19.71 11.46 -3.94
CA ALA A 138 18.89 12.61 -3.50
C ALA A 138 18.35 13.44 -4.69
N ASN A 139 19.08 13.48 -5.81
CA ASN A 139 18.70 14.22 -7.01
C ASN A 139 17.67 13.48 -7.88
N VAL A 140 17.54 12.16 -7.74
CA VAL A 140 16.61 11.31 -8.51
C VAL A 140 15.36 10.95 -7.70
N LEU A 141 15.37 11.21 -6.39
CA LEU A 141 14.26 10.88 -5.50
C LEU A 141 12.99 11.66 -5.87
N LYS A 142 11.94 10.93 -6.27
CA LYS A 142 10.61 11.51 -6.50
C LYS A 142 9.98 11.93 -5.18
N TYR A 143 9.31 13.08 -5.19
CA TYR A 143 8.52 13.55 -4.06
C TYR A 143 7.53 12.44 -3.61
N PRO A 144 7.38 12.18 -2.30
CA PRO A 144 6.58 11.06 -1.79
C PRO A 144 5.06 11.33 -1.85
N SER A 145 4.56 11.70 -3.03
CA SER A 145 3.13 11.84 -3.31
C SER A 145 2.55 10.54 -3.88
N GLY A 146 1.59 9.95 -3.16
CA GLY A 146 0.84 8.79 -3.63
C GLY A 146 1.39 7.43 -3.18
N PRO A 147 0.85 6.33 -3.75
CA PRO A 147 1.21 4.97 -3.37
C PRO A 147 2.67 4.65 -3.71
N VAL A 148 3.27 3.77 -2.90
CA VAL A 148 4.65 3.32 -3.08
C VAL A 148 4.69 2.23 -4.17
N PRO A 149 5.43 2.44 -5.27
CA PRO A 149 5.57 1.46 -6.34
C PRO A 149 6.06 0.08 -5.86
N LEU A 150 5.86 -0.95 -6.68
CA LEU A 150 6.25 -2.33 -6.34
C LEU A 150 7.76 -2.51 -6.25
N ASP A 151 8.49 -1.85 -7.13
CA ASP A 151 9.96 -1.83 -7.26
C ASP A 151 10.65 -0.83 -6.32
N SER A 152 9.88 0.02 -5.63
CA SER A 152 10.43 1.05 -4.77
C SER A 152 11.06 0.45 -3.51
N ILE A 153 12.36 0.72 -3.32
CA ILE A 153 13.09 0.41 -2.10
C ILE A 153 12.48 1.06 -0.84
N TYR A 154 11.70 2.14 -0.98
CA TYR A 154 11.12 2.86 0.17
C TYR A 154 9.88 2.19 0.78
N TYR A 155 9.48 1.01 0.30
CA TYR A 155 8.42 0.25 0.96
C TYR A 155 8.94 -0.49 2.19
N ILE A 156 8.35 -0.22 3.34
CA ILE A 156 8.64 -0.92 4.58
C ILE A 156 7.57 -2.00 4.82
N PRO A 157 7.95 -3.29 4.84
CA PRO A 157 7.03 -4.38 5.17
C PRO A 157 6.46 -4.24 6.58
N ARG A 158 5.23 -4.71 6.77
CA ARG A 158 4.51 -4.68 8.05
C ARG A 158 4.07 -6.08 8.48
N PRO A 159 5.01 -6.98 8.78
CA PRO A 159 4.66 -8.33 9.19
C PRO A 159 3.75 -8.30 10.43
N PRO A 160 2.71 -9.14 10.50
CA PRO A 160 2.39 -10.23 9.57
C PRO A 160 1.40 -9.85 8.44
N ILE A 161 1.16 -8.57 8.17
CA ILE A 161 0.03 -8.10 7.34
C ILE A 161 0.14 -8.60 5.90
N GLU A 162 1.31 -8.49 5.28
CA GLU A 162 1.55 -8.99 3.93
C GLU A 162 1.34 -10.51 3.85
N GLU A 163 1.87 -11.26 4.83
CA GLU A 163 1.77 -12.71 4.88
C GLU A 163 0.31 -13.16 5.01
N LEU A 164 -0.46 -12.50 5.88
CA LEU A 164 -1.89 -12.74 6.03
C LEU A 164 -2.64 -12.45 4.73
N ALA A 165 -2.35 -11.32 4.08
CA ALA A 165 -2.98 -10.95 2.80
C ALA A 165 -2.67 -11.96 1.68
N TYR A 166 -1.42 -12.41 1.58
CA TYR A 166 -1.00 -13.36 0.56
C TYR A 166 -1.55 -14.77 0.80
N ARG A 167 -1.82 -15.15 2.05
CA ARG A 167 -2.49 -16.41 2.37
C ARG A 167 -3.99 -16.34 2.09
N GLU A 168 -4.61 -15.19 2.38
CA GLU A 168 -6.04 -15.02 2.19
C GLU A 168 -6.42 -14.96 0.71
N ILE A 169 -5.61 -14.30 -0.12
CA ILE A 169 -5.92 -14.13 -1.54
C ILE A 169 -5.97 -15.44 -2.33
N THR A 170 -5.39 -16.52 -1.80
CA THR A 170 -5.46 -17.86 -2.40
C THR A 170 -6.76 -18.59 -2.07
N GLN A 171 -7.53 -18.13 -1.07
CA GLN A 171 -8.76 -18.80 -0.64
C GLN A 171 -9.91 -18.58 -1.64
N PRO A 172 -10.70 -19.61 -1.99
CA PRO A 172 -11.93 -19.47 -2.76
C PRO A 172 -12.87 -18.41 -2.19
N GLY A 173 -13.40 -17.52 -3.04
CA GLY A 173 -14.38 -16.52 -2.62
C GLY A 173 -13.88 -15.48 -1.61
N CYS A 174 -12.56 -15.34 -1.43
CA CYS A 174 -12.02 -14.54 -0.33
C CYS A 174 -12.43 -13.07 -0.41
N VAL A 175 -12.44 -12.43 0.75
CA VAL A 175 -12.60 -10.98 0.89
C VAL A 175 -11.49 -10.45 1.78
N ILE A 176 -10.71 -9.48 1.28
CA ILE A 176 -9.67 -8.78 2.04
C ILE A 176 -10.09 -7.32 2.20
N ARG A 177 -10.13 -6.83 3.43
CA ARG A 177 -10.48 -5.43 3.75
C ARG A 177 -9.28 -4.72 4.34
N ILE A 178 -8.72 -3.77 3.61
CA ILE A 178 -7.59 -2.95 4.06
C ILE A 178 -8.13 -1.62 4.60
N LYS A 179 -8.03 -1.42 5.92
CA LYS A 179 -8.55 -0.23 6.60
C LYS A 179 -7.47 0.50 7.39
N ALA A 180 -7.48 1.83 7.31
CA ALA A 180 -6.62 2.73 8.08
C ALA A 180 -6.94 4.18 7.71
N PRO A 181 -6.46 5.18 8.50
CA PRO A 181 -6.49 6.58 8.09
C PRO A 181 -5.86 6.82 6.70
N LYS A 182 -6.09 8.00 6.11
CA LYS A 182 -5.44 8.35 4.83
C LYS A 182 -3.93 8.31 5.00
N GLU A 183 -3.23 8.11 3.89
CA GLU A 183 -1.76 8.19 3.85
C GLU A 183 -0.99 7.12 4.68
N MET A 184 -1.70 6.10 5.18
CA MET A 184 -1.10 4.94 5.87
C MET A 184 -0.56 3.86 4.93
N GLY A 185 -0.70 4.00 3.60
CA GLY A 185 -0.17 3.04 2.62
C GLY A 185 -1.12 1.90 2.22
N LYS A 186 -2.43 2.10 2.34
CA LYS A 186 -3.47 1.13 1.92
C LYS A 186 -3.32 0.68 0.47
N THR A 187 -3.28 1.64 -0.45
CA THR A 187 -3.12 1.38 -1.89
C THR A 187 -1.76 0.74 -2.20
N SER A 188 -0.70 1.08 -1.45
CA SER A 188 0.61 0.43 -1.58
C SER A 188 0.57 -1.06 -1.23
N LEU A 189 -0.17 -1.44 -0.18
CA LEU A 189 -0.40 -2.85 0.15
C LEU A 189 -1.29 -3.53 -0.89
N MET A 190 -2.37 -2.87 -1.34
CA MET A 190 -3.24 -3.40 -2.38
C MET A 190 -2.46 -3.75 -3.65
N PHE A 191 -1.58 -2.87 -4.13
CA PHE A 191 -0.75 -3.16 -5.31
C PHE A 191 0.10 -4.41 -5.14
N ARG A 192 0.63 -4.67 -3.94
CA ARG A 192 1.42 -5.87 -3.64
C ARG A 192 0.58 -7.14 -3.66
N ILE A 193 -0.63 -7.07 -3.13
CA ILE A 193 -1.62 -8.16 -3.22
C ILE A 193 -1.95 -8.42 -4.69
N LEU A 194 -2.22 -7.39 -5.49
CA LEU A 194 -2.52 -7.55 -6.92
C LEU A 194 -1.33 -8.10 -7.71
N ALA A 195 -0.11 -7.67 -7.38
CA ALA A 195 1.11 -8.22 -7.98
C ALA A 195 1.28 -9.71 -7.65
N ARG A 196 1.03 -10.10 -6.39
CA ARG A 196 1.02 -11.50 -5.97
C ARG A 196 -0.04 -12.30 -6.72
N SER A 197 -1.27 -11.78 -6.83
CA SER A 197 -2.36 -12.42 -7.58
C SER A 197 -2.05 -12.60 -9.05
N LYS A 198 -1.42 -11.61 -9.69
CA LYS A 198 -0.95 -11.71 -11.07
C LYS A 198 0.12 -12.80 -11.21
N ALA A 199 1.03 -12.93 -10.24
CA ALA A 199 2.03 -14.00 -10.22
C ALA A 199 1.40 -15.39 -10.02
N LEU A 200 0.23 -15.48 -9.37
CA LEU A 200 -0.58 -16.69 -9.26
C LEU A 200 -1.42 -17.00 -10.52
N GLY A 201 -1.37 -16.13 -11.54
CA GLY A 201 -2.12 -16.29 -12.79
C GLY A 201 -3.57 -15.82 -12.74
N TYR A 202 -3.97 -15.07 -11.70
CA TYR A 202 -5.33 -14.53 -11.60
C TYR A 202 -5.54 -13.34 -12.54
N ARG A 203 -6.77 -13.15 -13.02
CA ARG A 203 -7.15 -11.93 -13.73
C ARG A 203 -7.40 -10.82 -12.72
N ILE A 204 -6.96 -9.61 -13.05
CA ILE A 204 -7.05 -8.47 -12.15
C ILE A 204 -7.99 -7.43 -12.75
N VAL A 205 -8.94 -6.98 -11.96
CA VAL A 205 -9.78 -5.81 -12.23
C VAL A 205 -9.58 -4.84 -11.06
N SER A 206 -9.18 -3.61 -11.35
CA SER A 206 -8.97 -2.59 -10.33
C SER A 206 -9.80 -1.36 -10.65
N LEU A 207 -10.68 -1.00 -9.73
CA LEU A 207 -11.57 0.15 -9.82
C LEU A 207 -11.20 1.15 -8.73
N ASP A 208 -11.02 2.40 -9.11
CA ASP A 208 -10.82 3.50 -8.16
C ASP A 208 -12.06 4.39 -8.13
N PHE A 209 -12.75 4.39 -7.00
CA PHE A 209 -13.98 5.15 -6.91
C PHE A 209 -13.76 6.65 -7.01
N ASN A 210 -12.56 7.19 -6.75
CA ASN A 210 -12.24 8.60 -6.98
C ASN A 210 -12.27 9.02 -8.45
N GLN A 211 -12.33 8.07 -9.39
CA GLN A 211 -12.42 8.34 -10.83
C GLN A 211 -13.87 8.28 -11.36
N VAL A 212 -14.84 7.96 -10.51
CA VAL A 212 -16.25 7.79 -10.92
C VAL A 212 -17.00 9.11 -10.85
N ASP A 213 -17.82 9.40 -11.85
CA ASP A 213 -18.65 10.60 -11.86
C ASP A 213 -19.71 10.58 -10.76
N VAL A 214 -19.99 11.75 -10.20
CA VAL A 214 -21.04 11.93 -9.18
C VAL A 214 -22.38 11.41 -9.69
N ALA A 215 -22.74 11.66 -10.95
CA ALA A 215 -23.99 11.20 -11.55
C ALA A 215 -24.15 9.68 -11.60
N ILE A 216 -23.05 8.92 -11.54
CA ILE A 216 -23.04 7.46 -11.44
C ILE A 216 -23.17 7.06 -9.96
N LEU A 217 -22.41 7.69 -9.07
CA LEU A 217 -22.45 7.39 -7.63
C LEU A 217 -23.80 7.74 -6.97
N SER A 218 -24.53 8.72 -7.49
CA SER A 218 -25.84 9.13 -6.98
C SER A 218 -27.00 8.22 -7.40
N ASN A 219 -26.77 7.14 -8.15
CA ASN A 219 -27.85 6.25 -8.61
C ASN A 219 -27.40 4.79 -8.66
N LEU A 220 -28.06 3.93 -7.89
CA LEU A 220 -27.71 2.51 -7.77
C LEU A 220 -27.69 1.77 -9.12
N ASP A 221 -28.72 1.94 -9.96
CA ASP A 221 -28.82 1.25 -11.25
C ASP A 221 -27.67 1.66 -12.18
N ARG A 222 -27.42 2.97 -12.30
CA ARG A 222 -26.28 3.50 -13.08
C ARG A 222 -24.95 3.00 -12.56
N PHE A 223 -24.78 2.99 -11.23
CA PHE A 223 -23.57 2.49 -10.60
C PHE A 223 -23.33 1.00 -10.89
N LEU A 224 -24.34 0.14 -10.74
CA LEU A 224 -24.17 -1.30 -10.95
C LEU A 224 -23.97 -1.64 -12.44
N ARG A 225 -24.62 -0.92 -13.36
CA ARG A 225 -24.33 -1.02 -14.80
C ARG A 225 -22.90 -0.58 -15.12
N TRP A 226 -22.45 0.53 -14.53
CA TRP A 226 -21.07 1.00 -14.68
C TRP A 226 -20.07 -0.02 -14.14
N LEU A 227 -20.34 -0.61 -12.97
CA LEU A 227 -19.51 -1.64 -12.35
C LEU A 227 -19.36 -2.84 -13.30
N CYS A 228 -20.48 -3.40 -13.75
CA CYS A 228 -20.50 -4.52 -14.69
C CYS A 228 -19.73 -4.20 -15.97
N LYS A 229 -20.02 -3.05 -16.61
CA LYS A 229 -19.31 -2.61 -17.83
C LYS A 229 -17.80 -2.48 -17.61
N SER A 230 -17.40 -1.86 -16.51
CA SER A 230 -15.98 -1.62 -16.18
C SER A 230 -15.23 -2.93 -15.97
N VAL A 231 -15.86 -3.88 -15.30
CA VAL A 231 -15.30 -5.22 -15.07
C VAL A 231 -15.16 -5.98 -16.39
N SER A 232 -16.18 -5.99 -17.25
CA SER A 232 -16.12 -6.63 -18.57
C SER A 232 -14.98 -6.09 -19.41
N VAL A 233 -14.86 -4.75 -19.51
CA VAL A 233 -13.80 -4.10 -20.29
C VAL A 233 -12.41 -4.46 -19.76
N GLN A 234 -12.19 -4.43 -18.44
CA GLN A 234 -10.87 -4.81 -17.88
C GLN A 234 -10.56 -6.30 -18.02
N LEU A 235 -11.58 -7.16 -18.03
CA LEU A 235 -11.45 -8.59 -18.33
C LEU A 235 -11.29 -8.90 -19.83
N LYS A 236 -11.36 -7.88 -20.69
CA LYS A 236 -11.36 -7.98 -22.17
C LYS A 236 -12.54 -8.81 -22.69
N LEU A 237 -13.70 -8.61 -22.08
CA LEU A 237 -14.98 -9.20 -22.48
C LEU A 237 -15.90 -8.11 -23.03
N GLU A 238 -16.81 -8.50 -23.93
CA GLU A 238 -17.82 -7.60 -24.48
C GLU A 238 -18.89 -7.27 -23.41
N PRO A 239 -19.23 -6.00 -23.16
CA PRO A 239 -20.27 -5.66 -22.19
C PRO A 239 -21.69 -6.04 -22.66
N LYS A 240 -22.18 -7.21 -22.28
CA LYS A 240 -23.54 -7.70 -22.58
C LYS A 240 -24.63 -7.25 -21.59
N LEU A 241 -24.69 -5.97 -21.25
CA LEU A 241 -25.66 -5.52 -20.24
C LEU A 241 -27.12 -5.72 -20.67
N ASP A 242 -27.46 -5.45 -21.92
CA ASP A 242 -28.86 -5.50 -22.38
C ASP A 242 -29.46 -6.92 -22.36
N GLU A 243 -28.63 -7.96 -22.44
CA GLU A 243 -29.06 -9.36 -22.35
C GLU A 243 -29.36 -9.81 -20.90
N TYR A 244 -28.72 -9.18 -19.91
CA TYR A 244 -28.76 -9.62 -18.50
C TYR A 244 -29.44 -8.61 -17.57
N TRP A 245 -29.83 -7.45 -18.09
CA TRP A 245 -30.39 -6.38 -17.27
C TRP A 245 -31.89 -6.27 -17.43
N ASP A 246 -32.60 -6.74 -16.41
CA ASP A 246 -34.04 -6.65 -16.33
C ASP A 246 -34.48 -5.65 -15.27
N GLN A 247 -35.34 -4.70 -15.66
CA GLN A 247 -35.87 -3.68 -14.77
C GLN A 247 -36.88 -4.25 -13.78
N GLU A 248 -37.61 -5.32 -14.14
CA GLU A 248 -38.62 -5.92 -13.26
C GLU A 248 -37.96 -6.72 -12.12
N THR A 249 -36.90 -7.47 -12.43
CA THR A 249 -36.12 -8.22 -11.43
C THR A 249 -35.27 -7.31 -10.52
N GLY A 250 -34.89 -6.14 -11.02
CA GLY A 250 -34.15 -5.13 -10.28
C GLY A 250 -32.62 -5.21 -10.45
N SER A 251 -31.96 -4.08 -10.21
CA SER A 251 -30.54 -3.85 -10.56
C SER A 251 -29.55 -4.73 -9.78
N LYS A 252 -29.81 -5.03 -8.50
CA LYS A 252 -28.94 -5.89 -7.68
C LYS A 252 -28.91 -7.32 -8.19
N VAL A 253 -30.08 -7.88 -8.48
CA VAL A 253 -30.20 -9.25 -9.00
C VAL A 253 -29.61 -9.34 -10.39
N SER A 254 -29.93 -8.38 -11.27
CA SER A 254 -29.33 -8.27 -12.61
C SER A 254 -27.80 -8.23 -12.55
N CYS A 255 -27.23 -7.43 -11.63
CA CYS A 255 -25.79 -7.36 -11.40
C CYS A 255 -25.21 -8.71 -10.95
N SER A 256 -25.82 -9.36 -9.95
CA SER A 256 -25.36 -10.68 -9.48
C SER A 256 -25.39 -11.73 -10.59
N LEU A 257 -26.48 -11.79 -11.38
CA LEU A 257 -26.62 -12.72 -12.49
C LEU A 257 -25.59 -12.45 -13.59
N TYR A 258 -25.31 -11.17 -13.89
CA TYR A 258 -24.26 -10.78 -14.82
C TYR A 258 -22.88 -11.25 -14.36
N PHE A 259 -22.54 -11.04 -13.08
CA PHE A 259 -21.27 -11.53 -12.54
C PHE A 259 -21.18 -13.05 -12.58
N LYS A 260 -22.21 -13.75 -12.11
CA LYS A 260 -22.23 -15.21 -12.01
C LYS A 260 -22.26 -15.88 -13.38
N ASN A 261 -23.30 -15.63 -14.16
CA ASN A 261 -23.62 -16.39 -15.37
C ASN A 261 -22.89 -15.89 -16.62
N TYR A 262 -22.29 -14.69 -16.57
CA TYR A 262 -21.51 -14.18 -17.70
C TYR A 262 -20.03 -14.05 -17.34
N LEU A 263 -19.69 -13.19 -16.36
CA LEU A 263 -18.29 -12.87 -16.10
C LEU A 263 -17.49 -14.06 -15.55
N MET A 264 -18.02 -14.77 -14.55
CA MET A 264 -17.32 -15.89 -13.92
C MET A 264 -17.36 -17.16 -14.78
N GLU A 265 -18.38 -17.33 -15.62
CA GLU A 265 -18.44 -18.43 -16.60
C GLU A 265 -17.50 -18.22 -17.79
N SER A 266 -17.28 -16.97 -18.21
CA SER A 266 -16.40 -16.63 -19.34
C SER A 266 -14.90 -16.71 -19.01
N VAL A 267 -14.53 -17.03 -17.77
CA VAL A 267 -13.14 -17.04 -17.31
C VAL A 267 -12.82 -18.32 -16.53
N ASP A 268 -11.76 -19.01 -16.95
CA ASP A 268 -11.30 -20.26 -16.32
C ASP A 268 -10.45 -20.06 -15.05
N THR A 269 -9.91 -18.85 -14.88
CA THR A 269 -9.02 -18.47 -13.78
C THR A 269 -9.73 -17.55 -12.78
N PRO A 270 -9.35 -17.57 -11.48
CA PRO A 270 -9.90 -16.62 -10.52
C PRO A 270 -9.73 -15.15 -10.95
N VAL A 271 -10.72 -14.34 -10.59
CA VAL A 271 -10.77 -12.89 -10.87
C VAL A 271 -10.65 -12.14 -9.55
N VAL A 272 -9.64 -11.29 -9.44
CA VAL A 272 -9.50 -10.35 -8.33
C VAL A 272 -10.14 -9.02 -8.71
N LEU A 273 -11.20 -8.66 -7.98
CA LEU A 273 -11.83 -7.34 -8.05
C LEU A 273 -11.31 -6.48 -6.90
N ALA A 274 -10.43 -5.55 -7.23
CA ALA A 274 -9.87 -4.56 -6.32
C ALA A 274 -10.71 -3.28 -6.34
N LEU A 275 -11.31 -2.94 -5.21
CA LEU A 275 -12.13 -1.76 -5.00
C LEU A 275 -11.35 -0.73 -4.16
N ASN A 276 -10.76 0.26 -4.83
CA ASN A 276 -9.97 1.31 -4.20
C ASN A 276 -10.85 2.50 -3.76
N GLU A 277 -10.54 3.09 -2.60
CA GLU A 277 -11.21 4.29 -2.10
C GLU A 277 -12.73 4.14 -1.91
N LEU A 278 -13.14 2.99 -1.35
CA LEU A 278 -14.55 2.69 -1.05
C LEU A 278 -15.20 3.72 -0.10
N ASN A 279 -14.41 4.52 0.61
CA ASN A 279 -14.90 5.70 1.33
C ASN A 279 -15.73 6.66 0.48
N ARG A 280 -15.45 6.79 -0.83
CA ARG A 280 -16.25 7.64 -1.70
C ARG A 280 -17.67 7.11 -1.89
N VAL A 281 -17.88 5.79 -1.83
CA VAL A 281 -19.23 5.20 -1.87
C VAL A 281 -20.00 5.52 -0.59
N PHE A 282 -19.32 5.58 0.57
CA PHE A 282 -19.97 5.89 1.85
C PHE A 282 -20.53 7.32 1.92
N GLU A 283 -20.04 8.25 1.09
CA GLU A 283 -20.59 9.60 0.94
C GLU A 283 -22.01 9.59 0.34
N TYR A 284 -22.41 8.50 -0.32
CA TYR A 284 -23.73 8.30 -0.94
C TYR A 284 -24.49 7.23 -0.17
N SER A 285 -25.25 7.65 0.84
CA SER A 285 -25.92 6.75 1.80
C SER A 285 -26.79 5.68 1.14
N GLU A 286 -27.63 6.07 0.16
CA GLU A 286 -28.50 5.15 -0.57
C GLU A 286 -27.70 4.10 -1.36
N LEU A 287 -26.64 4.52 -2.05
CA LEU A 287 -25.76 3.61 -2.77
C LEU A 287 -25.06 2.65 -1.81
N ALA A 288 -24.49 3.16 -0.71
CA ALA A 288 -23.75 2.36 0.24
C ALA A 288 -24.63 1.32 0.94
N GLN A 289 -25.86 1.68 1.31
CA GLN A 289 -26.83 0.79 1.97
C GLN A 289 -27.22 -0.40 1.08
N GLU A 290 -27.12 -0.26 -0.24
CA GLU A 290 -27.48 -1.30 -1.19
C GLU A 290 -26.27 -2.09 -1.70
N PHE A 291 -25.16 -1.40 -2.01
CA PHE A 291 -23.98 -2.01 -2.61
C PHE A 291 -23.14 -2.81 -1.62
N ILE A 292 -22.99 -2.35 -0.37
CA ILE A 292 -22.16 -3.05 0.61
C ILE A 292 -22.77 -4.41 0.99
N PRO A 293 -24.08 -4.53 1.28
CA PRO A 293 -24.72 -5.83 1.48
C PRO A 293 -24.64 -6.74 0.25
N LEU A 294 -24.63 -6.19 -0.97
CA LEU A 294 -24.45 -6.96 -2.20
C LEU A 294 -23.06 -7.63 -2.27
N LEU A 295 -21.99 -6.91 -1.93
CA LEU A 295 -20.65 -7.50 -1.86
C LEU A 295 -20.57 -8.63 -0.83
N ARG A 296 -21.30 -8.47 0.29
CA ARG A 296 -21.42 -9.50 1.32
C ARG A 296 -22.16 -10.73 0.79
N SER A 297 -23.27 -10.56 0.09
CA SER A 297 -24.03 -11.70 -0.45
C SER A 297 -23.18 -12.52 -1.42
N TRP A 298 -22.37 -11.87 -2.27
CA TRP A 298 -21.44 -12.58 -3.16
C TRP A 298 -20.41 -13.43 -2.41
N HIS A 299 -19.90 -12.93 -1.26
CA HIS A 299 -18.98 -13.70 -0.43
C HIS A 299 -19.67 -14.89 0.26
N GLU A 300 -20.92 -14.72 0.71
CA GLU A 300 -21.72 -15.77 1.31
C GLU A 300 -22.08 -16.86 0.28
N GLU A 301 -22.47 -16.46 -0.94
CA GLU A 301 -22.73 -17.39 -2.05
C GLU A 301 -21.47 -18.18 -2.44
N ALA A 302 -20.29 -17.57 -2.38
CA ALA A 302 -19.02 -18.26 -2.64
C ALA A 302 -18.71 -19.39 -1.64
N GLN A 303 -19.39 -19.46 -0.48
CA GLN A 303 -19.23 -20.58 0.45
C GLN A 303 -19.88 -21.87 -0.05
N GLN A 304 -20.84 -21.77 -0.98
CA GLN A 304 -21.63 -22.90 -1.46
C GLN A 304 -21.48 -23.12 -2.97
N GLU A 305 -21.17 -22.09 -3.76
CA GLU A 305 -21.15 -22.17 -5.21
C GLU A 305 -19.76 -21.96 -5.83
N GLU A 306 -19.32 -22.92 -6.65
CA GLU A 306 -18.01 -22.91 -7.31
C GLU A 306 -17.81 -21.72 -8.27
N THR A 307 -18.89 -21.23 -8.91
CA THR A 307 -18.81 -20.08 -9.81
C THR A 307 -18.39 -18.81 -9.05
N TRP A 308 -18.99 -18.57 -7.88
CA TRP A 308 -18.63 -17.45 -7.02
C TRP A 308 -17.28 -17.64 -6.33
N GLN A 309 -16.84 -18.89 -6.12
CA GLN A 309 -15.49 -19.20 -5.68
C GLN A 309 -14.39 -18.77 -6.65
N LYS A 310 -14.70 -18.29 -7.86
CA LYS A 310 -13.72 -17.64 -8.76
C LYS A 310 -13.48 -16.17 -8.41
N LEU A 311 -14.41 -15.49 -7.76
CA LEU A 311 -14.27 -14.08 -7.39
C LEU A 311 -13.39 -13.93 -6.14
N ARG A 312 -12.47 -12.96 -6.14
CA ARG A 312 -11.68 -12.53 -4.98
C ARG A 312 -11.88 -11.03 -4.80
N LEU A 313 -12.34 -10.58 -3.63
CA LEU A 313 -12.51 -9.15 -3.37
C LEU A 313 -11.34 -8.61 -2.56
N VAL A 314 -10.78 -7.47 -3.00
CA VAL A 314 -9.81 -6.69 -2.23
C VAL A 314 -10.33 -5.26 -2.12
N MET A 315 -10.67 -4.83 -0.92
CA MET A 315 -11.29 -3.52 -0.68
C MET A 315 -10.37 -2.65 0.14
N THR A 316 -10.28 -1.36 -0.20
CA THR A 316 -9.62 -0.36 0.62
C THR A 316 -10.60 0.74 1.02
N TYR A 317 -10.56 1.15 2.28
CA TYR A 317 -11.32 2.32 2.73
C TYR A 317 -10.59 3.05 3.84
N SER A 318 -10.79 4.37 3.87
CA SER A 318 -10.27 5.23 4.92
C SER A 318 -11.20 5.22 6.14
N THR A 319 -10.61 5.15 7.34
CA THR A 319 -11.38 5.21 8.60
C THR A 319 -11.78 6.63 8.98
N GLU A 320 -11.19 7.66 8.37
CA GLU A 320 -11.41 9.08 8.73
C GLU A 320 -12.86 9.56 8.52
N PHE A 321 -13.68 8.82 7.77
CA PHE A 321 -15.07 9.16 7.51
C PHE A 321 -15.99 8.34 8.42
N TYR A 322 -17.05 8.96 8.93
CA TYR A 322 -18.07 8.24 9.67
C TYR A 322 -18.74 7.21 8.75
N ILE A 323 -18.58 5.93 9.09
CA ILE A 323 -19.29 4.83 8.45
C ILE A 323 -20.52 4.53 9.33
N PRO A 324 -21.74 4.75 8.84
CA PRO A 324 -22.97 4.37 9.53
C PRO A 324 -22.90 2.95 10.13
N LEU A 325 -23.40 2.78 11.36
CA LEU A 325 -23.30 1.51 12.10
C LEU A 325 -23.84 0.30 11.32
N ASN A 326 -24.92 0.47 10.56
CA ASN A 326 -25.48 -0.57 9.69
C ASN A 326 -24.51 -1.00 8.57
N LEU A 327 -23.74 -0.06 8.01
CA LEU A 327 -22.70 -0.35 7.02
C LEU A 327 -21.45 -0.97 7.66
N CYS A 328 -21.12 -0.52 8.87
CA CYS A 328 -20.10 -1.19 9.67
C CYS A 328 -20.48 -2.66 9.91
N GLN A 329 -21.73 -2.95 10.30
CA GLN A 329 -22.18 -4.32 10.52
C GLN A 329 -22.08 -5.19 9.26
N SER A 330 -22.40 -4.65 8.08
CA SER A 330 -22.28 -5.40 6.82
C SER A 330 -20.83 -5.64 6.39
N LEU A 331 -19.89 -4.72 6.70
CA LEU A 331 -18.46 -4.90 6.44
C LEU A 331 -17.74 -5.73 7.51
N CYS A 332 -18.13 -5.62 8.78
CA CYS A 332 -17.37 -6.12 9.92
C CYS A 332 -17.29 -7.66 9.96
N ASN A 333 -18.32 -8.35 9.46
CA ASN A 333 -18.43 -9.81 9.54
C ASN A 333 -18.02 -10.54 8.26
N VAL A 334 -17.37 -9.85 7.31
CA VAL A 334 -17.02 -10.41 6.00
C VAL A 334 -15.51 -10.40 5.80
N GLY A 335 -14.95 -11.57 5.49
CA GLY A 335 -13.53 -11.72 5.13
C GLY A 335 -12.51 -11.24 6.16
N LEU A 336 -11.26 -11.13 5.72
CA LEU A 336 -10.10 -10.77 6.53
C LEU A 336 -9.93 -9.24 6.66
N PRO A 337 -10.08 -8.66 7.87
CA PRO A 337 -9.71 -7.27 8.12
C PRO A 337 -8.19 -7.10 8.31
N LEU A 338 -7.58 -6.26 7.51
CA LEU A 338 -6.19 -5.82 7.63
C LEU A 338 -6.15 -4.35 8.04
N GLN A 339 -5.90 -4.11 9.32
CA GLN A 339 -5.69 -2.76 9.84
C GLN A 339 -4.21 -2.39 9.75
N LEU A 340 -3.91 -1.26 9.11
CA LEU A 340 -2.51 -0.83 8.98
C LEU A 340 -2.06 -0.03 10.20
N PRO A 341 -1.06 -0.50 10.96
CA PRO A 341 -0.51 0.24 12.07
C PRO A 341 0.45 1.35 11.58
N GLU A 342 0.76 2.25 12.51
CA GLU A 342 1.90 3.15 12.40
C GLU A 342 3.22 2.36 12.31
N PHE A 343 4.23 2.97 11.73
CA PHE A 343 5.58 2.42 11.74
C PHE A 343 6.16 2.36 13.15
N THR A 344 6.83 1.26 13.45
CA THR A 344 7.65 1.12 14.65
C THR A 344 8.92 1.96 14.53
N HIS A 345 9.60 2.15 15.66
CA HIS A 345 10.91 2.77 15.70
C HIS A 345 11.90 2.13 14.70
N SER A 346 12.01 0.79 14.72
CA SER A 346 12.89 0.04 13.82
C SER A 346 12.53 0.20 12.34
N GLN A 347 11.24 0.35 12.02
CA GLN A 347 10.77 0.60 10.66
C GLN A 347 11.14 2.01 10.17
N ILE A 348 11.12 3.01 11.05
CA ILE A 348 11.56 4.38 10.73
C ILE A 348 13.08 4.42 10.53
N GLU A 349 13.85 3.76 11.38
CA GLU A 349 15.31 3.67 11.23
C GLU A 349 15.72 3.01 9.91
N GLU A 350 15.07 1.90 9.58
CA GLU A 350 15.29 1.23 8.30
C GLU A 350 14.92 2.14 7.13
N LEU A 351 13.81 2.87 7.22
CA LEU A 351 13.43 3.82 6.17
C LEU A 351 14.44 4.97 6.05
N ALA A 352 14.90 5.54 7.16
CA ALA A 352 15.93 6.59 7.18
C ALA A 352 17.24 6.11 6.53
N LYS A 353 17.66 4.87 6.82
CA LYS A 353 18.81 4.23 6.18
C LYS A 353 18.63 4.10 4.68
N ARG A 354 17.44 3.71 4.20
CA ARG A 354 17.14 3.64 2.75
C ARG A 354 17.14 5.01 2.07
N HIS A 355 16.86 6.08 2.83
CA HIS A 355 17.02 7.47 2.41
C HIS A 355 18.47 7.97 2.50
N GLY A 356 19.44 7.14 2.88
CA GLY A 356 20.86 7.52 2.98
C GLY A 356 21.20 8.39 4.19
N LEU A 357 20.30 8.50 5.17
CA LEU A 357 20.55 9.27 6.39
C LEU A 357 21.36 8.42 7.38
N ASN A 358 22.46 9.00 7.88
CA ASN A 358 23.34 8.36 8.86
C ASN A 358 22.90 8.72 10.30
N TRP A 359 21.72 8.23 10.71
CA TRP A 359 21.22 8.39 12.08
C TRP A 359 21.87 7.34 12.98
N GLN A 360 23.04 7.67 13.51
CA GLN A 360 23.74 6.82 14.46
C GLN A 360 23.11 7.04 15.84
N GLN A 361 22.77 5.96 16.57
CA GLN A 361 22.26 5.99 17.95
C GLN A 361 20.79 6.42 18.14
N SER A 362 19.93 6.28 17.13
CA SER A 362 18.45 6.33 17.25
C SER A 362 17.82 7.66 17.71
N LYS A 363 18.61 8.65 18.13
CA LYS A 363 18.11 9.92 18.69
C LYS A 363 17.26 10.72 17.69
N GLU A 364 17.69 10.79 16.43
CA GLU A 364 16.93 11.47 15.38
C GLU A 364 15.59 10.78 15.11
N THR A 365 15.56 9.45 15.18
CA THR A 365 14.32 8.67 15.07
C THR A 365 13.37 9.00 16.22
N GLU A 366 13.87 9.02 17.45
CA GLU A 366 13.07 9.39 18.63
C GLU A 366 12.51 10.79 18.51
N GLN A 367 13.31 11.77 18.08
CA GLN A 367 12.87 13.15 17.89
C GLN A 367 11.79 13.28 16.81
N LEU A 368 11.96 12.61 15.68
CA LEU A 368 10.96 12.61 14.62
C LEU A 368 9.68 11.90 15.07
N MET A 369 9.81 10.73 15.71
CA MET A 369 8.69 9.94 16.18
C MET A 369 7.92 10.65 17.31
N ALA A 370 8.59 11.41 18.17
CA ALA A 370 7.93 12.26 19.15
C ALA A 370 7.04 13.31 18.48
N MET A 371 7.47 13.87 17.35
CA MET A 371 6.72 14.88 16.61
C MET A 371 5.55 14.28 15.82
N VAL A 372 5.81 13.27 14.98
CA VAL A 372 4.82 12.77 13.98
C VAL A 372 4.34 11.34 14.21
N GLY A 373 4.78 10.70 15.30
CA GLY A 373 4.55 9.27 15.55
C GLY A 373 5.19 8.40 14.46
N GLY A 374 4.60 7.23 14.22
CA GLY A 374 4.99 6.37 13.11
C GLY A 374 4.18 6.60 11.83
N HIS A 375 3.67 7.80 11.59
CA HIS A 375 2.79 8.04 10.44
C HIS A 375 3.55 7.89 9.10
N PRO A 376 3.26 6.88 8.25
CA PRO A 376 4.08 6.54 7.09
C PRO A 376 4.37 7.68 6.13
N ALA A 377 3.35 8.45 5.72
CA ALA A 377 3.58 9.58 4.82
C ALA A 377 4.33 10.75 5.47
N LEU A 378 3.96 11.18 6.68
CA LEU A 378 4.66 12.26 7.38
C LEU A 378 6.14 11.93 7.64
N VAL A 379 6.43 10.69 8.01
CA VAL A 379 7.81 10.20 8.15
C VAL A 379 8.51 10.27 6.80
N ARG A 380 7.92 9.74 5.72
CA ARG A 380 8.54 9.74 4.40
C ARG A 380 8.76 11.15 3.82
N ILE A 381 7.85 12.09 4.08
CA ILE A 381 7.99 13.51 3.71
C ILE A 381 9.16 14.15 4.48
N ALA A 382 9.31 13.88 5.77
CA ALA A 382 10.48 14.35 6.53
C ALA A 382 11.78 13.79 5.96
N LEU A 383 11.87 12.46 5.77
CA LEU A 383 13.08 11.82 5.26
C LEU A 383 13.44 12.30 3.86
N TYR A 384 12.43 12.58 3.01
CA TYR A 384 12.63 13.20 1.70
C TYR A 384 13.34 14.55 1.79
N HIS A 385 12.88 15.47 2.64
CA HIS A 385 13.52 16.80 2.76
C HIS A 385 14.89 16.72 3.46
N LEU A 386 15.05 15.84 4.45
CA LEU A 386 16.30 15.67 5.17
C LEU A 386 17.40 15.08 4.28
N CYS A 387 17.10 14.09 3.44
CA CYS A 387 18.11 13.46 2.57
C CYS A 387 18.64 14.40 1.47
N ARG A 388 17.84 15.40 1.08
CA ARG A 388 18.22 16.45 0.12
C ARG A 388 19.03 17.59 0.77
N GLN A 389 19.23 17.54 2.09
CA GLN A 389 19.91 18.58 2.88
C GLN A 389 19.31 19.98 2.72
N GLU A 390 18.01 20.05 2.38
CA GLU A 390 17.28 21.32 2.25
C GLU A 390 17.03 21.98 3.62
N ILE A 391 16.93 21.17 4.67
CA ILE A 391 16.63 21.58 6.03
C ILE A 391 17.28 20.61 7.02
N SER A 392 17.71 21.10 8.19
CA SER A 392 18.15 20.22 9.28
C SER A 392 16.96 19.60 10.02
N LEU A 393 17.17 18.50 10.75
CA LEU A 393 16.12 17.92 11.59
C LEU A 393 15.60 18.93 12.64
N SER A 394 16.49 19.71 13.25
CA SER A 394 16.09 20.73 14.23
C SER A 394 15.20 21.82 13.61
N GLN A 395 15.54 22.32 12.43
CA GLN A 395 14.74 23.31 11.71
C GLN A 395 13.40 22.73 11.27
N LEU A 396 13.39 21.49 10.77
CA LEU A 396 12.17 20.78 10.37
C LEU A 396 11.20 20.67 11.55
N LEU A 397 11.68 20.22 12.71
CA LEU A 397 10.86 20.05 13.91
C LEU A 397 10.33 21.40 14.45
N GLN A 398 11.14 22.46 14.38
CA GLN A 398 10.71 23.82 14.77
C GLN A 398 9.59 24.36 13.85
N GLN A 399 9.68 24.06 12.55
CA GLN A 399 8.71 24.53 11.55
C GLN A 399 7.52 23.58 11.37
N ALA A 400 7.58 22.36 11.90
CA ALA A 400 6.66 21.25 11.60
C ALA A 400 5.17 21.64 11.75
N ALA A 401 4.84 22.34 12.84
CA ALA A 401 3.48 22.78 13.19
C ALA A 401 3.18 24.22 12.73
N THR A 402 3.79 24.70 11.64
CA THR A 402 3.59 26.06 11.12
C THR A 402 3.12 26.04 9.67
N GLU A 403 2.58 27.17 9.21
CA GLU A 403 2.16 27.35 7.81
C GLU A 403 3.33 27.31 6.81
N ALA A 404 4.57 27.52 7.27
CA ALA A 404 5.78 27.37 6.46
C ALA A 404 6.28 25.91 6.42
N GLY A 405 5.87 25.07 7.37
CA GLY A 405 6.35 23.71 7.54
C GLY A 405 5.95 22.75 6.41
N ILE A 406 6.67 21.64 6.34
CA ILE A 406 6.45 20.57 5.34
C ILE A 406 5.11 19.83 5.52
N TYR A 407 4.50 19.93 6.70
CA TYR A 407 3.23 19.26 7.04
C TYR A 407 1.98 20.14 6.87
N ARG A 408 2.13 21.37 6.38
CA ARG A 408 1.03 22.35 6.25
C ARG A 408 -0.20 21.80 5.51
N THR A 409 -0.01 21.05 4.43
CA THR A 409 -1.12 20.50 3.63
C THR A 409 -1.92 19.47 4.41
N HIS A 410 -1.23 18.58 5.13
CA HIS A 410 -1.86 17.58 6.00
C HIS A 410 -2.63 18.24 7.16
N LEU A 411 -2.03 19.23 7.81
CA LEU A 411 -2.63 19.94 8.93
C LEU A 411 -3.86 20.75 8.52
N ARG A 412 -3.79 21.47 7.38
CA ARG A 412 -4.95 22.20 6.83
C ARG A 412 -6.09 21.27 6.47
N ARG A 413 -5.79 20.10 5.90
CA ARG A 413 -6.80 19.08 5.59
C ARG A 413 -7.52 18.61 6.85
N LEU A 414 -6.78 18.28 7.91
CA LEU A 414 -7.36 17.90 9.21
C LEU A 414 -8.20 19.04 9.80
N LEU A 415 -7.74 20.29 9.69
CA LEU A 415 -8.49 21.46 10.16
C LEU A 415 -9.82 21.63 9.43
N VAL A 416 -9.84 21.49 8.09
CA VAL A 416 -11.09 21.56 7.31
C VAL A 416 -12.06 20.46 7.73
N MET A 417 -11.60 19.21 7.88
CA MET A 417 -12.47 18.10 8.30
C MET A 417 -13.07 18.31 9.71
N LEU A 418 -12.30 18.92 10.64
CA LEU A 418 -12.82 19.30 11.94
C LEU A 418 -13.83 20.45 11.82
N GLN A 419 -13.57 21.47 10.99
CA GLN A 419 -14.46 22.61 10.79
C GLN A 419 -15.81 22.23 10.17
N GLU A 420 -15.84 21.21 9.31
CA GLU A 420 -17.08 20.65 8.76
C GLU A 420 -17.96 19.97 9.82
N ASN A 421 -17.40 19.61 10.99
CA ASN A 421 -18.09 18.92 12.07
C ASN A 421 -17.93 19.69 13.40
N PRO A 422 -18.82 20.65 13.73
CA PRO A 422 -18.69 21.51 14.91
C PRO A 422 -18.51 20.75 16.24
N ASN A 423 -19.21 19.63 16.41
CA ASN A 423 -19.09 18.79 17.62
C ASN A 423 -17.70 18.16 17.75
N LEU A 424 -17.10 17.71 16.65
CA LEU A 424 -15.74 17.18 16.64
C LEU A 424 -14.72 18.28 16.92
N LEU A 425 -14.91 19.46 16.33
CA LEU A 425 -14.05 20.62 16.56
C LEU A 425 -14.05 21.04 18.03
N GLU A 426 -15.22 21.13 18.65
CA GLU A 426 -15.37 21.51 20.06
C GLU A 426 -14.74 20.48 21.00
N ALA A 427 -15.04 19.20 20.79
CA ALA A 427 -14.46 18.11 21.57
C ALA A 427 -12.92 18.07 21.46
N PHE A 428 -12.40 18.24 20.24
CA PHE A 428 -10.95 18.24 20.03
C PHE A 428 -10.29 19.51 20.59
N ALA A 429 -10.94 20.67 20.48
CA ALA A 429 -10.45 21.91 21.09
C ALA A 429 -10.40 21.81 22.62
N ALA A 430 -11.40 21.17 23.23
CA ALA A 430 -11.40 20.90 24.66
C ALA A 430 -10.23 19.99 25.05
N LEU A 431 -9.98 18.92 24.29
CA LEU A 431 -8.86 17.99 24.51
C LEU A 431 -7.49 18.68 24.40
N VAL A 432 -7.34 19.62 23.45
CA VAL A 432 -6.09 20.38 23.26
C VAL A 432 -5.85 21.41 24.37
N SER A 433 -6.91 21.92 24.99
CA SER A 433 -6.84 22.98 26.02
C SER A 433 -6.73 22.46 27.45
N SER A 434 -6.90 21.15 27.66
CA SER A 434 -6.96 20.52 28.99
C SER A 434 -5.76 19.64 29.26
N GLU A 435 -5.25 19.70 30.50
CA GLU A 435 -4.34 18.72 31.08
C GLU A 435 -5.07 18.16 32.33
N PRO A 436 -5.55 16.88 32.42
CA PRO A 436 -5.56 15.73 31.50
C PRO A 436 -6.97 15.20 31.11
N SER A 437 -7.01 14.14 30.28
CA SER A 437 -8.11 13.20 29.98
C SER A 437 -9.56 13.71 30.22
N ILE A 438 -10.13 14.38 29.21
CA ILE A 438 -11.56 14.65 29.18
C ILE A 438 -12.31 13.37 28.77
N TYR A 439 -13.43 13.08 29.45
CA TYR A 439 -14.40 12.10 28.96
C TYR A 439 -15.03 12.63 27.66
N LEU A 440 -14.72 11.97 26.55
CA LEU A 440 -15.39 12.22 25.28
C LEU A 440 -16.51 11.20 25.08
N GLU A 441 -17.60 11.65 24.49
CA GLU A 441 -18.66 10.76 24.04
C GLU A 441 -18.07 9.67 23.12
N PRO A 442 -18.42 8.38 23.29
CA PRO A 442 -17.80 7.28 22.55
C PRO A 442 -17.78 7.45 21.02
N MET A 443 -18.85 7.99 20.42
CA MET A 443 -18.92 8.23 18.97
C MET A 443 -17.92 9.30 18.52
N ILE A 444 -17.82 10.41 19.27
CA ILE A 444 -16.86 11.48 19.00
C ILE A 444 -15.43 10.97 19.18
N ALA A 445 -15.17 10.24 20.27
CA ALA A 445 -13.87 9.64 20.56
C ALA A 445 -13.41 8.72 19.42
N HIS A 446 -14.31 7.84 18.96
CA HIS A 446 -14.01 6.92 17.87
C HIS A 446 -13.80 7.64 16.53
N GLN A 447 -14.57 8.68 16.22
CA GLN A 447 -14.36 9.50 15.02
C GLN A 447 -12.99 10.19 15.04
N LEU A 448 -12.61 10.81 16.16
CA LEU A 448 -11.30 11.45 16.31
C LEU A 448 -10.14 10.45 16.23
N GLU A 449 -10.31 9.25 16.79
CA GLU A 449 -9.33 8.16 16.68
C GLU A 449 -9.20 7.72 15.21
N SER A 450 -10.32 7.62 14.51
CA SER A 450 -10.37 7.17 13.13
C SER A 450 -9.80 8.18 12.13
N MET A 451 -9.83 9.49 12.48
CA MET A 451 -9.07 10.57 11.84
C MET A 451 -7.57 10.54 12.18
N GLY A 452 -7.17 9.67 13.12
CA GLY A 452 -5.81 9.56 13.64
C GLY A 452 -5.41 10.71 14.55
N LEU A 453 -6.34 11.54 15.03
CA LEU A 453 -6.06 12.71 15.88
C LEU A 453 -5.79 12.32 17.32
N VAL A 454 -6.46 11.29 17.83
CA VAL A 454 -6.33 10.80 19.21
C VAL A 454 -5.96 9.32 19.27
N LYS A 455 -5.49 8.86 20.43
CA LYS A 455 -5.25 7.44 20.76
C LYS A 455 -5.90 7.12 22.10
N PHE A 456 -6.56 5.96 22.17
CA PHE A 456 -7.04 5.40 23.43
C PHE A 456 -5.86 4.84 24.24
N GLN A 457 -5.81 5.20 25.51
CA GLN A 457 -4.90 4.66 26.52
C GLN A 457 -5.73 4.01 27.64
N MET A 458 -5.08 3.25 28.52
CA MET A 458 -5.76 2.62 29.67
C MET A 458 -6.49 3.65 30.54
N ASP A 459 -5.94 4.86 30.68
CA ASP A 459 -6.45 5.91 31.56
C ASP A 459 -7.23 7.02 30.84
N GLY A 460 -7.59 6.82 29.56
CA GLY A 460 -8.41 7.78 28.80
C GLY A 460 -7.95 8.04 27.38
N ILE A 461 -8.19 9.26 26.90
CA ILE A 461 -7.92 9.67 25.51
C ILE A 461 -6.79 10.68 25.49
N SER A 462 -5.84 10.48 24.58
CA SER A 462 -4.67 11.35 24.40
C SER A 462 -4.56 11.84 22.96
N ILE A 463 -3.99 13.02 22.76
CA ILE A 463 -3.64 13.48 21.40
C ILE A 463 -2.55 12.56 20.85
N SER A 464 -2.76 12.06 19.65
CA SER A 464 -1.93 10.99 19.06
C SER A 464 -0.47 11.39 18.79
N ARG A 465 -0.21 12.69 18.60
CA ARG A 465 1.05 13.26 18.11
C ARG A 465 1.27 14.68 18.63
N GLU A 466 2.51 14.98 18.95
CA GLU A 466 2.91 16.32 19.37
C GLU A 466 2.68 17.38 18.27
N LEU A 467 2.88 17.00 17.01
CA LEU A 467 2.57 17.84 15.85
C LEU A 467 1.15 18.44 15.92
N TYR A 468 0.17 17.61 16.28
CA TYR A 468 -1.23 18.03 16.37
C TYR A 468 -1.46 18.92 17.59
N ARG A 469 -0.88 18.56 18.75
CA ARG A 469 -0.96 19.38 19.96
C ARG A 469 -0.46 20.81 19.69
N ILE A 470 0.72 20.95 19.08
CA ILE A 470 1.32 22.26 18.81
C ILE A 470 0.53 23.04 17.76
N TYR A 471 0.09 22.40 16.67
CA TYR A 471 -0.64 23.10 15.60
C TYR A 471 -2.01 23.55 16.10
N PHE A 472 -2.81 22.63 16.63
CA PHE A 472 -4.19 22.93 17.00
C PHE A 472 -4.29 23.78 18.27
N SER A 473 -3.31 23.76 19.18
CA SER A 473 -3.30 24.70 20.30
C SER A 473 -3.22 26.14 19.83
N LYS A 474 -2.49 26.45 18.74
CA LYS A 474 -2.42 27.81 18.18
C LYS A 474 -3.67 28.21 17.38
N HIS A 475 -4.22 27.25 16.63
CA HIS A 475 -5.34 27.51 15.72
C HIS A 475 -6.72 27.45 16.39
N LEU A 476 -6.87 26.69 17.49
CA LEU A 476 -8.15 26.51 18.19
C LEU A 476 -8.29 27.37 19.47
N SER A 477 -7.18 27.75 20.12
CA SER A 477 -7.20 28.73 21.23
C SER A 477 -7.65 30.12 20.78
N ASN A 478 -7.47 30.45 19.50
CA ASN A 478 -7.96 31.67 18.87
C ASN A 478 -9.43 31.56 18.45
N SER A 479 -10.30 31.11 19.35
CA SER A 479 -11.75 31.06 19.15
C SER A 479 -12.41 32.45 19.00
N ARG A 480 -11.61 33.53 18.91
CA ARG A 480 -12.00 34.85 18.39
C ARG A 480 -12.00 34.96 16.86
N LEU A 481 -11.51 33.97 16.10
CA LEU A 481 -11.62 33.96 14.63
C LEU A 481 -13.00 33.49 14.11
N ARG A 482 -13.99 33.30 14.99
CA ARG A 482 -15.41 33.08 14.62
C ARG A 482 -16.05 34.23 13.81
N VAL A 483 -15.34 35.32 13.49
CA VAL A 483 -15.95 36.57 12.99
C VAL A 483 -15.74 36.89 11.50
N ILE A 484 -14.88 36.20 10.73
CA ILE A 484 -14.62 36.66 9.34
C ILE A 484 -15.36 35.89 8.24
N TYR A 485 -15.75 34.62 8.45
CA TYR A 485 -16.35 33.81 7.38
C TYR A 485 -17.87 33.57 7.46
N SER A 486 -18.56 34.06 8.49
CA SER A 486 -20.04 33.98 8.56
C SER A 486 -20.76 35.06 7.72
N SER A 487 -20.03 35.97 7.06
CA SER A 487 -20.63 37.12 6.36
C SER A 487 -20.80 36.98 4.85
N ASN A 488 -20.31 35.92 4.20
CA ASN A 488 -20.36 35.79 2.74
C ASN A 488 -21.20 34.62 2.20
N SER A 489 -22.26 34.23 2.93
CA SER A 489 -23.40 33.53 2.33
C SER A 489 -24.34 34.55 1.68
N ARG A 490 -23.92 35.12 0.55
CA ARG A 490 -24.79 35.87 -0.37
C ARG A 490 -24.27 35.76 -1.80
N TYR A 491 -24.35 34.56 -2.36
CA TYR A 491 -24.61 34.44 -3.80
C TYR A 491 -25.91 33.65 -3.96
N LYS A 492 -26.95 34.44 -4.23
CA LYS A 492 -28.30 34.02 -4.53
C LYS A 492 -28.31 33.07 -5.72
N THR A 493 -29.13 32.04 -5.58
CA THR A 493 -29.87 31.40 -6.67
C THR A 493 -30.27 32.42 -7.75
N PHE A 494 -29.85 32.19 -8.99
CA PHE A 494 -30.54 32.69 -10.17
C PHE A 494 -31.19 31.50 -10.87
N THR A 495 -32.45 31.25 -10.51
CA THR A 495 -33.43 30.69 -11.42
C THR A 495 -33.89 31.82 -12.35
N SER A 496 -33.78 31.63 -13.66
CA SER A 496 -34.69 32.25 -14.61
C SER A 496 -34.91 31.31 -15.79
N SER A 497 -36.10 30.76 -15.83
CA SER A 497 -36.77 30.16 -16.97
C SER A 497 -37.10 31.19 -18.06
N SER A 498 -37.09 30.73 -19.31
CA SER A 498 -37.87 31.18 -20.47
C SER A 498 -37.48 32.49 -21.18
N ILE A 499 -36.89 32.36 -22.38
CA ILE A 499 -37.55 32.62 -23.68
C ILE A 499 -37.17 31.47 -24.62
#